data_AF-A0A4Q9RSH7-F1
#
_entry.id   AF-A0A4Q9RSH7-F1
#
_cell.length_a   1.000
_cell.length_b   1.000
_cell.length_c   1.000
_cell.angle_alpha   90.00
_cell.angle_beta   90.00
_cell.angle_gamma   90.00
#
_symmetry.space_group_name_H-M   'P 1'
#
loop_
_entity.id
_entity.type
_entity.pdbx_description
1 polymer ?
#
loop_
_entity_poly.entity_id
_entity_poly.type
_entity_poly.pdbx_seq_one_letter_code
_entity_poly.pdbx_strand_id
1 'polypeptide(L)'
;MKHSFRLKKSQIKTVFFEKLDIKSVSIENKSDVENAITNILVFNDLDSYLNPIDCSYNFINTSVSFQLELNPERDKKDFFKTIKKFTEFIEDTTENKKAN
;
A
#
# COMPACT_ATOMS: atom_id res chain seq x y z
N MET A 1 7.34 15.21 -1.98
CA MET A 1 7.45 14.50 -3.29
C MET A 1 6.41 13.40 -3.27
N LYS A 2 5.75 13.10 -4.40
CA LYS A 2 4.58 12.21 -4.45
C LYS A 2 4.76 11.09 -5.48
N HIS A 3 4.23 9.89 -5.21
CA HIS A 3 4.20 8.77 -6.16
C HIS A 3 2.83 8.09 -6.14
N SER A 4 2.28 7.76 -7.31
CA SER A 4 0.93 7.18 -7.44
C SER A 4 0.96 5.67 -7.53
N PHE A 5 0.03 5.01 -6.84
CA PHE A 5 -0.18 3.58 -6.90
C PHE A 5 -1.63 3.27 -7.29
N ARG A 6 -1.82 2.12 -7.93
CA ARG A 6 -3.13 1.56 -8.22
C ARG A 6 -3.09 0.06 -7.99
N LEU A 7 -3.94 -0.42 -7.09
CA LEU A 7 -4.03 -1.83 -6.70
C LEU A 7 -5.47 -2.32 -6.82
N LYS A 8 -5.65 -3.62 -7.06
CA LYS A 8 -6.96 -4.25 -6.92
C LYS A 8 -7.27 -4.46 -5.43
N LYS A 9 -8.54 -4.32 -5.04
CA LYS A 9 -9.02 -4.63 -3.68
C LYS A 9 -8.63 -6.05 -3.25
N SER A 10 -8.61 -7.01 -4.19
CA SER A 10 -8.15 -8.38 -3.92
C SER A 10 -6.68 -8.44 -3.52
N GLN A 11 -5.80 -7.65 -4.15
CA GLN A 11 -4.37 -7.63 -3.83
C GLN A 11 -4.14 -7.12 -2.40
N ILE A 12 -4.83 -6.06 -2.00
CA ILE A 12 -4.74 -5.55 -0.62
C ILE A 12 -5.24 -6.60 0.37
N LYS A 13 -6.36 -7.27 0.08
CA LYS A 13 -6.86 -8.35 0.93
C LYS A 13 -5.85 -9.50 1.07
N THR A 14 -5.19 -9.88 -0.02
CA THR A 14 -4.12 -10.90 0.00
C THR A 14 -2.96 -10.46 0.88
N VAL A 15 -2.48 -9.22 0.74
CA VAL A 15 -1.42 -8.67 1.60
C VAL A 15 -1.77 -8.79 3.07
N PHE A 16 -2.98 -8.38 3.45
CA PHE A 16 -3.43 -8.45 4.84
C PHE A 16 -3.54 -9.88 5.35
N PHE A 17 -4.07 -10.79 4.54
CA PHE A 17 -4.22 -12.20 4.93
C PHE A 17 -2.87 -12.91 5.05
N GLU A 18 -1.99 -12.78 4.05
CA GLU A 18 -0.77 -13.58 3.95
C GLU A 18 0.44 -12.97 4.65
N LYS A 19 0.54 -11.64 4.73
CA LYS A 19 1.71 -10.95 5.32
C LYS A 19 1.43 -10.37 6.70
N LEU A 20 0.20 -9.91 6.94
CA LEU A 20 -0.18 -9.26 8.19
C LEU A 20 -0.94 -10.17 9.17
N ASP A 21 -1.27 -11.41 8.78
CA ASP A 21 -2.14 -12.35 9.53
C ASP A 21 -3.50 -11.73 9.93
N ILE A 22 -3.99 -10.78 9.14
CA ILE A 22 -5.29 -10.14 9.33
C ILE A 22 -6.32 -10.87 8.47
N LYS A 23 -7.14 -11.67 9.14
CA LYS A 23 -8.09 -12.60 8.50
C LYS A 23 -9.21 -11.95 7.70
N SER A 24 -9.54 -10.68 7.98
CA SER A 24 -10.61 -9.98 7.30
C SER A 24 -10.33 -8.49 7.23
N VAL A 25 -10.42 -7.93 6.02
CA VAL A 25 -10.38 -6.49 5.76
C VAL A 25 -11.52 -6.13 4.83
N SER A 26 -12.32 -5.15 5.23
CA SER A 26 -13.28 -4.50 4.34
C SER A 26 -12.72 -3.17 3.84
N ILE A 27 -12.99 -2.87 2.57
CA ILE A 27 -12.63 -1.60 1.92
C ILE A 27 -13.88 -1.12 1.21
N GLU A 28 -14.58 -0.19 1.81
CA GLU A 28 -15.89 0.29 1.38
C GLU A 28 -15.88 1.80 1.08
N ASN A 29 -14.90 2.52 1.64
CA ASN A 29 -14.76 3.95 1.47
C ASN A 29 -13.29 4.39 1.37
N LYS A 30 -13.07 5.70 1.20
CA LYS A 30 -11.73 6.28 1.08
C LYS A 30 -10.89 6.14 2.36
N SER A 31 -11.52 6.26 3.53
CA SER A 31 -10.82 6.12 4.82
C SER A 31 -10.34 4.70 5.04
N ASP A 32 -11.10 3.69 4.58
CA ASP A 32 -10.64 2.30 4.64
C ASP A 32 -9.41 2.07 3.75
N VAL A 33 -9.34 2.73 2.58
CA VAL A 33 -8.15 2.68 1.73
C VAL A 33 -6.97 3.28 2.45
N GLU A 34 -7.13 4.47 3.03
CA GLU A 34 -6.07 5.15 3.80
C GLU A 34 -5.57 4.28 4.96
N ASN A 35 -6.48 3.76 5.79
CA ASN A 35 -6.15 2.86 6.90
C ASN A 35 -5.44 1.59 6.42
N ALA A 36 -5.90 1.02 5.30
CA ALA A 36 -5.29 -0.18 4.76
C ALA A 36 -3.84 0.08 4.30
N ILE A 37 -3.61 1.18 3.59
CA ILE A 37 -2.26 1.55 3.15
C ILE A 37 -1.36 1.93 4.33
N THR A 38 -1.86 2.67 5.32
CA THR A 38 -1.11 2.98 6.54
C THR A 38 -0.65 1.72 7.26
N ASN A 39 -1.51 0.72 7.46
CA ASN A 39 -1.12 -0.54 8.08
C ASN A 39 -0.02 -1.28 7.30
N ILE A 40 -0.09 -1.27 5.96
CA ILE A 40 0.97 -1.85 5.11
C ILE A 40 2.29 -1.09 5.30
N LEU A 41 2.24 0.24 5.37
CA LEU A 41 3.42 1.06 5.60
C LEU A 41 4.05 0.79 6.97
N VAL A 42 3.24 0.71 8.03
CA VAL A 42 3.68 0.38 9.39
C VAL A 42 4.37 -0.99 9.42
N PHE A 43 3.76 -2.01 8.81
CA PHE A 43 4.37 -3.35 8.74
C PHE A 43 5.73 -3.36 8.06
N ASN A 44 5.94 -2.48 7.09
CA ASN A 44 7.20 -2.38 6.35
C ASN A 44 8.19 -1.36 6.96
N ASP A 45 7.89 -0.78 8.14
CA ASP A 45 8.66 0.31 8.76
C ASP A 45 8.81 1.56 7.86
N LEU A 46 7.77 1.89 7.09
CA LEU A 46 7.79 2.99 6.12
C LEU A 46 6.88 4.17 6.50
N ASP A 47 6.07 4.03 7.55
CA ASP A 47 5.13 5.04 8.04
C ASP A 47 5.84 6.34 8.50
N SER A 48 7.05 6.24 9.03
CA SER A 48 7.86 7.42 9.36
C SER A 48 8.46 8.16 8.15
N TYR A 49 8.33 7.59 6.94
CA TYR A 49 8.88 8.13 5.69
C TYR A 49 7.82 8.56 4.68
N LEU A 50 6.72 7.81 4.59
CA LEU A 50 5.68 8.00 3.60
C LEU A 50 4.32 8.12 4.25
N ASN A 51 3.53 9.06 3.75
CA ASN A 51 2.14 9.25 4.14
C ASN A 51 1.22 8.96 2.95
N PRO A 52 0.14 8.18 3.13
CA PRO A 52 -0.87 8.04 2.09
C PRO A 52 -1.66 9.34 1.94
N ILE A 53 -1.84 9.78 0.71
CA ILE A 53 -2.66 10.94 0.33
C ILE A 53 -3.47 10.59 -0.92
N ASP A 54 -4.47 11.42 -1.24
CA ASP A 54 -5.28 11.29 -2.45
C ASP A 54 -5.91 9.88 -2.63
N CYS A 55 -6.34 9.26 -1.52
CA CYS A 55 -6.95 7.94 -1.50
C CYS A 55 -8.32 7.92 -2.20
N SER A 56 -8.50 6.95 -3.08
CA SER A 56 -9.69 6.79 -3.90
C SER A 56 -10.15 5.34 -3.93
N TYR A 57 -11.44 5.16 -3.68
CA TYR A 57 -12.13 3.89 -3.78
C TYR A 57 -13.15 3.97 -4.91
N ASN A 58 -13.07 3.04 -5.87
CA ASN A 58 -14.08 2.90 -6.92
C ASN A 58 -14.84 1.59 -6.73
N PHE A 59 -16.10 1.69 -6.32
CA PHE A 59 -16.98 0.55 -6.06
C PHE A 59 -17.19 -0.34 -7.30
N ILE A 60 -17.27 0.28 -8.48
CA ILE A 60 -17.52 -0.43 -9.75
C ILE A 60 -16.25 -1.15 -10.23
N ASN A 61 -15.10 -0.48 -10.14
CA ASN A 61 -13.87 -0.98 -10.76
C ASN A 61 -13.04 -1.93 -9.88
N THR A 62 -13.44 -2.19 -8.63
CA THR A 62 -12.68 -2.98 -7.62
C THR A 62 -11.23 -2.52 -7.38
N SER A 63 -10.78 -1.46 -8.06
CA SER A 63 -9.44 -0.90 -7.96
C SER A 63 -9.45 0.25 -6.97
N VAL A 64 -8.43 0.28 -6.13
CA VAL A 64 -8.11 1.43 -5.28
C VAL A 64 -6.93 2.16 -5.89
N SER A 65 -6.94 3.47 -5.76
CA SER A 65 -5.83 4.33 -6.14
C SER A 65 -5.45 5.21 -4.96
N PHE A 66 -4.16 5.45 -4.78
CA PHE A 66 -3.65 6.31 -3.71
C PHE A 66 -2.31 6.90 -4.14
N GLN A 67 -1.86 7.95 -3.47
CA GLN A 67 -0.51 8.47 -3.61
C GLN A 67 0.23 8.32 -2.27
N LEU A 68 1.55 8.15 -2.35
CA LEU A 68 2.43 8.23 -1.20
C LEU A 68 3.26 9.51 -1.29
N GLU A 69 3.26 10.30 -0.23
CA GLU A 69 4.04 11.52 -0.10
C GLU A 69 5.19 11.34 0.90
N LEU A 70 6.38 11.82 0.53
CA LEU A 70 7.52 11.93 1.44
C LEU A 70 7.15 12.80 2.65
N ASN A 71 7.38 12.27 3.85
CA ASN A 71 7.31 13.05 5.09
C ASN A 71 8.25 14.27 4.98
N PRO A 72 7.77 15.50 5.26
CA PRO A 72 8.55 16.73 5.12
C PRO A 72 9.86 16.74 5.91
N GLU A 73 9.97 15.93 6.97
CA GLU A 73 11.17 15.83 7.82
C GLU A 73 12.24 14.86 7.26
N ARG A 74 11.99 14.23 6.10
CA ARG A 74 12.88 13.21 5.50
C ARG A 74 13.54 13.69 4.21
N ASP A 75 14.68 13.08 3.88
CA ASP A 75 15.45 13.42 2.68
C ASP A 75 14.86 12.83 1.40
N LYS A 76 15.06 13.53 0.27
CA LYS A 76 14.60 13.06 -1.05
C LYS A 76 15.20 11.71 -1.47
N LYS A 77 16.42 11.39 -1.00
CA LYS A 77 17.06 10.10 -1.29
C LYS A 77 16.32 8.95 -0.61
N ASP A 78 15.76 9.20 0.57
CA ASP A 78 14.96 8.21 1.30
C ASP A 78 13.68 7.91 0.54
N PHE A 79 13.04 8.92 -0.08
CA PHE A 79 11.83 8.73 -0.86
C PHE A 79 11.92 7.62 -1.90
N PHE A 80 12.90 7.68 -2.81
CA PHE A 80 13.01 6.70 -3.89
C PHE A 80 13.33 5.30 -3.38
N LYS A 81 14.17 5.20 -2.33
CA LYS A 81 14.48 3.92 -1.69
C LYS A 81 13.23 3.31 -1.03
N THR A 82 12.45 4.13 -0.33
CA THR A 82 11.24 3.71 0.37
C THR A 82 10.12 3.34 -0.61
N ILE A 83 9.94 4.10 -1.69
CA ILE A 83 9.01 3.76 -2.78
C ILE A 83 9.39 2.42 -3.41
N LYS A 84 10.68 2.20 -3.72
CA LYS A 84 11.15 0.92 -4.27
C LYS A 84 10.84 -0.25 -3.34
N LYS A 85 11.13 -0.12 -2.03
CA LYS A 85 10.82 -1.14 -1.02
C LYS A 85 9.31 -1.44 -0.96
N PHE A 86 8.45 -0.42 -1.02
CA PHE A 86 7.00 -0.61 -1.03
C PHE A 86 6.52 -1.33 -2.30
N THR A 87 7.02 -0.94 -3.48
CA THR A 87 6.69 -1.60 -4.75
C THR A 87 7.10 -3.08 -4.74
N GLU A 88 8.33 -3.38 -4.34
CA GLU A 88 8.85 -4.75 -4.23
C GLU A 88 7.98 -5.60 -3.29
N PHE A 89 7.58 -5.06 -2.13
CA PHE A 89 6.69 -5.74 -1.20
C PHE A 89 5.33 -6.11 -1.80
N ILE A 90 4.72 -5.18 -2.56
CA ILE A 90 3.44 -5.43 -3.22
C ILE A 90 3.58 -6.46 -4.35
N GLU A 91 4.65 -6.38 -5.15
CA GLU A 91 4.93 -7.32 -6.24
C GLU A 91 5.18 -8.75 -5.70
N ASP A 92 6.02 -8.90 -4.68
CA ASP A 92 6.30 -10.19 -4.00
C ASP A 92 5.04 -10.86 -3.42
N THR A 93 3.99 -10.08 -3.15
CA THR A 93 2.73 -10.56 -2.58
C THR A 93 1.66 -10.80 -3.64
N THR A 94 1.89 -10.38 -4.89
CA THR A 94 0.91 -10.49 -5.98
C THR A 94 1.34 -11.42 -7.09
N GLU A 95 2.66 -11.58 -7.29
CA GLU A 95 3.19 -12.72 -8.00
C GLU A 95 3.22 -13.92 -7.04
N ASN A 96 2.28 -14.84 -7.22
CA ASN A 96 2.51 -16.22 -6.84
C ASN A 96 3.92 -16.59 -7.30
N LYS A 97 4.86 -16.80 -6.38
CA LYS A 97 5.86 -17.84 -6.62
C LYS A 97 5.06 -19.08 -6.93
N LYS A 98 4.89 -19.36 -8.22
CA LYS A 98 4.66 -20.69 -8.76
C LYS A 98 5.86 -21.53 -8.36
N ALA A 99 5.97 -21.85 -7.08
CA ALA A 99 6.80 -22.93 -6.60
C ALA A 99 5.87 -24.14 -6.60
N ASN A 100 6.13 -25.03 -7.56
CA ASN A 100 5.56 -26.36 -7.70
C ASN A 100 5.43 -27.10 -6.36
#